data_AF-A0A3C1BA77-F1
#
_entry.id   AF-A0A3C1BA77-F1
#
_cell.length_a   1.000
_cell.length_b   1.000
_cell.length_c   1.000
_cell.angle_alpha   90.00
_cell.angle_beta   90.00
_cell.angle_gamma   90.00
#
_symmetry.space_group_name_H-M   'P 1'
#
loop_
_entity.id
_entity.type
_entity.pdbx_description
1 polymer ?
#
loop_
_entity_poly.entity_id
_entity_poly.type
_entity_poly.pdbx_seq_one_letter_code
_entity_poly.pdbx_strand_id
1 'polypeptide(L)'
;ITNFVTAVKTAYWNHTPLLLVTPQAANKTIGQGGFQEVEQMALFEDMVAYQEEVRDASRVAEVLNRVILNAKRASAPAQINMPRDFWTQVIDIDLPEIVSFERPNGGSDAIAHAAALLDSATFPVILNGAGVILADGIEASKKLAERLDAPVCVGYQHNDAFPGSHPLFAGPLGYNGSKAAMELISKADVVLCLGTRLNPFSTLPGYGIDYWPKDAKIIQVDINADRIGLTKKVSVGIIGDAKKVAEGIFEQLSRSAGDAGRSERKATIAQTKSAWAQQLSSMDHEEDDPGTTWNQRARAAKPDWMSPRMAWRAIQSALPKDAVISSDIGNNCAIGNAYPSFEDGRKYLAPGLFGPCGYGLPSIVGAKIGCPDVPVVGFSG
;
A
#
# COMPACT_ATOMS: atom_id res chain seq x y z
N ILE A 1 -26.92 4.10 0.74
CA ILE A 1 -26.03 2.99 0.34
C ILE A 1 -25.10 3.39 -0.80
N THR A 2 -25.62 3.97 -1.88
CA THR A 2 -24.81 4.50 -3.00
C THR A 2 -23.66 5.43 -2.58
N ASN A 3 -23.83 6.22 -1.51
CA ASN A 3 -22.76 7.07 -0.95
C ASN A 3 -21.51 6.30 -0.47
N PHE A 4 -21.59 4.98 -0.30
CA PHE A 4 -20.45 4.16 0.14
C PHE A 4 -19.57 3.68 -1.01
N VAL A 5 -20.01 3.78 -2.27
CA VAL A 5 -19.28 3.28 -3.46
C VAL A 5 -17.81 3.70 -3.46
N THR A 6 -17.55 5.00 -3.33
CA THR A 6 -16.20 5.56 -3.33
C THR A 6 -15.34 5.00 -2.20
N ALA A 7 -15.86 4.95 -0.97
CA ALA A 7 -15.13 4.48 0.19
C ALA A 7 -14.83 2.97 0.10
N VAL A 8 -15.80 2.17 -0.32
CA VAL A 8 -15.66 0.72 -0.47
C VAL A 8 -14.64 0.38 -1.56
N LYS A 9 -14.73 1.03 -2.74
CA LYS A 9 -13.74 0.79 -3.81
C LYS A 9 -12.33 1.26 -3.42
N THR A 10 -12.21 2.32 -2.63
CA THR A 10 -10.93 2.75 -2.05
C THR A 10 -10.34 1.68 -1.15
N ALA A 11 -11.15 1.16 -0.21
CA ALA A 11 -10.73 0.09 0.69
C ALA A 11 -10.35 -1.19 -0.08
N TYR A 12 -11.07 -1.53 -1.15
CA TYR A 12 -10.72 -2.66 -2.02
C TYR A 12 -9.33 -2.51 -2.65
N TRP A 13 -9.07 -1.35 -3.29
CA TRP A 13 -7.79 -1.15 -3.98
C TRP A 13 -6.59 -0.94 -3.06
N ASN A 14 -6.83 -0.57 -1.80
CA ASN A 14 -5.82 -0.41 -0.76
C ASN A 14 -5.68 -1.63 0.15
N HIS A 15 -6.38 -2.73 -0.15
CA HIS A 15 -6.35 -3.97 0.61
C HIS A 15 -6.72 -3.78 2.09
N THR A 16 -7.75 -2.98 2.36
CA THR A 16 -8.28 -2.72 3.71
C THR A 16 -9.46 -3.66 4.01
N PRO A 17 -9.36 -4.51 5.06
CA PRO A 17 -10.51 -5.26 5.56
C PRO A 17 -11.61 -4.30 6.01
N LEU A 18 -12.80 -4.41 5.43
CA LEU A 18 -13.95 -3.56 5.74
C LEU A 18 -15.22 -4.40 5.74
N LEU A 19 -16.01 -4.34 6.81
CA LEU A 19 -17.33 -4.95 6.85
C LEU A 19 -18.36 -3.92 6.36
N LEU A 20 -18.97 -4.19 5.21
CA LEU A 20 -20.04 -3.40 4.66
C LEU A 20 -21.38 -4.02 5.04
N VAL A 21 -22.11 -3.40 5.96
CA VAL A 21 -23.45 -3.83 6.36
C VAL A 21 -24.48 -3.03 5.57
N THR A 22 -25.24 -3.70 4.71
CA THR A 22 -26.25 -3.05 3.86
C THR A 22 -27.66 -3.52 4.20
N PRO A 23 -28.62 -2.59 4.46
CA PRO A 23 -30.01 -2.95 4.70
C PRO A 23 -30.75 -3.12 3.37
N GLN A 24 -31.56 -4.16 3.24
CA GLN A 24 -32.38 -4.42 2.05
C GLN A 24 -33.87 -4.15 2.34
N ALA A 25 -34.66 -3.95 1.28
CA ALA A 25 -36.12 -4.00 1.36
C ALA A 25 -36.61 -5.28 2.06
N ALA A 26 -37.83 -5.26 2.59
CA ALA A 26 -38.36 -6.45 3.25
C ALA A 26 -38.52 -7.58 2.23
N ASN A 27 -38.31 -8.84 2.62
CA ASN A 27 -38.28 -9.97 1.67
C ASN A 27 -39.45 -10.00 0.68
N LYS A 28 -40.67 -9.72 1.17
CA LYS A 28 -41.89 -9.74 0.34
C LYS A 28 -41.99 -8.59 -0.68
N THR A 29 -41.19 -7.54 -0.51
CA THR A 29 -41.25 -6.30 -1.32
C THR A 29 -40.02 -6.10 -2.19
N ILE A 30 -39.03 -6.99 -2.12
CA ILE A 30 -37.83 -6.91 -2.96
C ILE A 30 -38.25 -6.94 -4.45
N GLY A 31 -37.71 -6.01 -5.24
CA GLY A 31 -37.95 -5.86 -6.67
C GLY A 31 -39.24 -5.13 -7.04
N GLN A 32 -40.00 -4.60 -6.07
CA GLN A 32 -41.26 -3.90 -6.33
C GLN A 32 -41.09 -2.40 -6.58
N GLY A 33 -39.86 -1.87 -6.53
CA GLY A 33 -39.60 -0.43 -6.65
C GLY A 33 -39.94 0.32 -5.36
N GLY A 34 -39.69 -0.32 -4.23
CA GLY A 34 -40.00 0.22 -2.90
C GLY A 34 -39.20 1.48 -2.57
N PHE A 35 -39.60 2.17 -1.50
CA PHE A 35 -38.90 3.36 -1.00
C PHE A 35 -37.43 3.04 -0.69
N GLN A 36 -36.51 3.79 -1.30
CA GLN A 36 -35.04 3.63 -1.16
C GLN A 36 -34.46 2.31 -1.65
N GLU A 37 -35.19 1.53 -2.45
CA GLU A 37 -34.70 0.28 -3.00
C GLU A 37 -33.67 0.48 -4.11
N VAL A 38 -32.61 -0.34 -4.08
CA VAL A 38 -31.61 -0.48 -5.14
C VAL A 38 -31.03 -1.90 -5.09
N GLU A 39 -30.55 -2.42 -6.21
CA GLU A 39 -29.84 -3.71 -6.28
C GLU A 39 -28.44 -3.59 -5.67
N GLN A 40 -28.37 -3.63 -4.34
CA GLN A 40 -27.15 -3.35 -3.56
C GLN A 40 -26.05 -4.38 -3.79
N MET A 41 -26.40 -5.66 -3.97
CA MET A 41 -25.43 -6.73 -4.25
C MET A 41 -24.76 -6.52 -5.61
N ALA A 42 -25.55 -6.14 -6.64
CA ALA A 42 -25.00 -5.81 -7.96
C ALA A 42 -24.16 -4.53 -7.91
N LEU A 43 -24.58 -3.53 -7.13
CA LEU A 43 -23.87 -2.26 -7.00
C LEU A 43 -22.44 -2.42 -6.47
N PHE A 44 -22.20 -3.35 -5.55
CA PHE A 44 -20.89 -3.55 -4.93
C PHE A 44 -20.13 -4.79 -5.42
N GLU A 45 -20.64 -5.54 -6.40
CA GLU A 45 -20.04 -6.80 -6.87
C GLU A 45 -18.54 -6.68 -7.21
N ASP A 46 -18.13 -5.60 -7.86
CA ASP A 46 -16.74 -5.32 -8.22
C ASP A 46 -15.92 -4.62 -7.10
N MET A 47 -16.54 -4.31 -5.97
CA MET A 47 -15.95 -3.50 -4.89
C MET A 47 -15.66 -4.29 -3.63
N VAL A 48 -16.08 -5.55 -3.57
CA VAL A 48 -15.94 -6.44 -2.41
C VAL A 48 -15.28 -7.74 -2.83
N ALA A 49 -14.51 -8.36 -1.93
CA ALA A 49 -13.95 -9.69 -2.17
C ALA A 49 -14.96 -10.81 -1.88
N TYR A 50 -16.03 -10.50 -1.17
CA TYR A 50 -17.09 -11.43 -0.84
C TYR A 50 -18.38 -10.68 -0.51
N GLN A 51 -19.52 -11.23 -0.90
CA GLN A 51 -20.82 -10.72 -0.52
C GLN A 51 -21.82 -11.84 -0.30
N GLU A 52 -22.68 -11.69 0.69
CA GLU A 52 -23.75 -12.63 0.98
C GLU A 52 -25.00 -11.89 1.46
N GLU A 53 -26.16 -12.26 0.91
CA GLU A 53 -27.46 -11.81 1.40
C GLU A 53 -28.03 -12.82 2.40
N VAL A 54 -28.46 -12.32 3.56
CA VAL A 54 -29.15 -13.13 4.56
C VAL A 54 -30.53 -13.51 4.01
N ARG A 55 -30.79 -14.82 3.92
CA ARG A 55 -32.06 -15.38 3.40
C ARG A 55 -33.02 -15.88 4.47
N ASP A 56 -32.55 -15.99 5.72
CA ASP A 56 -33.33 -16.40 6.87
C ASP A 56 -32.76 -15.77 8.14
N ALA A 57 -33.61 -15.35 9.07
CA ALA A 57 -33.18 -14.70 10.31
C ALA A 57 -32.27 -15.59 11.17
N SER A 58 -32.52 -16.91 11.21
CA SER A 58 -31.68 -17.88 11.95
C SER A 58 -30.25 -17.98 11.42
N ARG A 59 -29.98 -17.47 10.21
CA ARG A 59 -28.66 -17.54 9.57
C ARG A 59 -27.82 -16.28 9.73
N VAL A 60 -28.32 -15.23 10.39
CA VAL A 60 -27.61 -13.95 10.51
C VAL A 60 -26.20 -14.13 11.10
N ALA A 61 -26.06 -14.93 12.17
CA ALA A 61 -24.78 -15.13 12.85
C ALA A 61 -23.76 -15.88 11.97
N GLU A 62 -24.17 -16.95 11.28
CA GLU A 62 -23.27 -17.71 10.39
C GLU A 62 -22.84 -16.90 9.16
N VAL A 63 -23.75 -16.13 8.56
CA VAL A 63 -23.47 -15.26 7.41
C VAL A 63 -22.49 -14.16 7.84
N LEU A 64 -22.76 -13.50 8.96
CA LEU A 64 -21.89 -12.45 9.49
C LEU A 64 -20.46 -12.98 9.76
N ASN A 65 -20.34 -14.16 10.37
CA ASN A 65 -19.05 -14.81 10.60
C ASN A 65 -18.31 -15.05 9.28
N ARG A 66 -18.98 -15.63 8.26
CA ARG A 66 -18.38 -15.87 6.93
C ARG A 66 -17.92 -14.56 6.28
N VAL A 67 -18.76 -13.53 6.28
CA VAL A 67 -18.44 -12.23 5.66
C VAL A 67 -17.22 -11.58 6.33
N ILE A 68 -17.18 -11.53 7.67
CA ILE A 68 -16.04 -10.98 8.42
C ILE A 68 -14.76 -11.77 8.13
N LEU A 69 -14.82 -13.10 8.14
CA LEU A 69 -13.65 -13.94 7.87
C LEU A 69 -13.13 -13.76 6.45
N ASN A 70 -14.02 -13.62 5.46
CA ASN A 70 -13.62 -13.33 4.08
C ASN A 70 -12.99 -11.94 3.93
N ALA A 71 -13.54 -10.91 4.58
CA ALA A 71 -12.93 -9.57 4.59
C ALA A 71 -11.49 -9.60 5.14
N LYS A 72 -11.27 -10.34 6.23
CA LYS A 72 -9.93 -10.51 6.84
C LYS A 72 -8.99 -11.31 5.96
N ARG A 73 -9.43 -12.45 5.40
CA ARG A 73 -8.60 -13.35 4.58
C ARG A 73 -8.17 -12.69 3.27
N ALA A 74 -9.11 -12.02 2.58
CA ALA A 74 -8.82 -11.32 1.34
C ALA A 74 -8.12 -9.97 1.55
N SER A 75 -8.07 -9.49 2.81
CA SER A 75 -7.69 -8.13 3.17
C SER A 75 -8.42 -7.11 2.30
N ALA A 76 -9.75 -7.16 2.28
CA ALA A 76 -10.57 -6.37 1.38
C ALA A 76 -11.98 -6.18 1.97
N PRO A 77 -12.82 -5.29 1.40
CA PRO A 77 -14.20 -5.18 1.80
C PRO A 77 -14.99 -6.47 1.58
N ALA A 78 -15.91 -6.79 2.48
CA ALA A 78 -16.93 -7.80 2.27
C ALA A 78 -18.30 -7.29 2.72
N GLN A 79 -19.34 -7.67 2.00
CA GLN A 79 -20.70 -7.19 2.23
C GLN A 79 -21.58 -8.25 2.87
N ILE A 80 -22.34 -7.85 3.88
CA ILE A 80 -23.54 -8.55 4.33
C ILE A 80 -24.75 -7.71 3.96
N ASN A 81 -25.64 -8.27 3.14
CA ASN A 81 -26.92 -7.65 2.80
C ASN A 81 -28.03 -8.26 3.66
N MET A 82 -28.84 -7.45 4.33
CA MET A 82 -29.81 -7.94 5.31
C MET A 82 -31.19 -7.29 5.11
N PRO A 83 -32.22 -8.07 4.72
CA PRO A 83 -33.61 -7.63 4.64
C PRO A 83 -34.09 -6.95 5.93
N ARG A 84 -34.76 -5.81 5.79
CA ARG A 84 -35.18 -5.00 6.95
C ARG A 84 -36.06 -5.75 7.94
N ASP A 85 -36.86 -6.71 7.47
CA ASP A 85 -37.77 -7.53 8.28
C ASP A 85 -37.05 -8.53 9.17
N PHE A 86 -35.75 -8.78 8.96
CA PHE A 86 -34.95 -9.65 9.84
C PHE A 86 -34.34 -8.91 11.04
N TRP A 87 -34.17 -7.59 10.98
CA TRP A 87 -33.54 -6.80 12.05
C TRP A 87 -34.33 -6.77 13.37
N THR A 88 -35.64 -7.02 13.29
CA THR A 88 -36.57 -6.90 14.42
C THR A 88 -37.18 -8.24 14.84
N GLN A 89 -36.73 -9.35 14.26
CA GLN A 89 -37.23 -10.68 14.64
C GLN A 89 -36.57 -11.16 15.92
N VAL A 90 -37.37 -11.83 16.76
CA VAL A 90 -36.90 -12.54 17.94
C VAL A 90 -36.77 -14.01 17.55
N ILE A 91 -35.56 -14.54 17.66
CA ILE A 91 -35.20 -15.91 17.29
C ILE A 91 -34.23 -16.47 18.32
N ASP A 92 -34.21 -17.79 18.46
CA ASP A 92 -33.08 -18.49 19.05
C ASP A 92 -32.01 -18.68 17.96
N ILE A 93 -30.75 -18.40 18.27
CA ILE A 93 -29.65 -18.46 17.29
C ILE A 93 -28.38 -19.01 17.93
N ASP A 94 -27.76 -19.96 17.24
CA ASP A 94 -26.46 -20.49 17.61
C ASP A 94 -25.34 -19.59 17.06
N LEU A 95 -24.39 -19.22 17.91
CA LEU A 95 -23.21 -18.49 17.47
C LEU A 95 -22.17 -19.46 16.89
N PRO A 96 -21.75 -19.28 15.63
CA PRO A 96 -20.79 -20.17 15.00
C PRO A 96 -19.41 -20.02 15.64
N GLU A 97 -18.63 -21.10 15.65
CA GLU A 97 -17.21 -21.04 16.00
C GLU A 97 -16.43 -20.23 14.95
N ILE A 98 -15.50 -19.41 15.41
CA ILE A 98 -14.65 -18.60 14.54
C ILE A 98 -13.42 -19.43 14.14
N VAL A 99 -13.43 -19.95 12.92
CA VAL A 99 -12.31 -20.73 12.37
C VAL A 99 -11.32 -19.83 11.63
N SER A 100 -10.16 -19.60 12.24
CA SER A 100 -9.03 -18.91 11.61
C SER A 100 -8.07 -19.88 10.91
N PHE A 101 -7.54 -19.48 9.75
CA PHE A 101 -6.52 -20.23 9.04
C PHE A 101 -5.16 -19.54 9.16
N GLU A 102 -4.09 -20.33 9.16
CA GLU A 102 -2.76 -19.78 8.99
C GLU A 102 -2.59 -19.18 7.59
N ARG A 103 -1.77 -18.14 7.50
CA ARG A 103 -1.42 -17.56 6.19
C ARG A 103 -0.40 -18.46 5.47
N PRO A 104 -0.47 -18.56 4.13
CA PRO A 104 0.41 -19.43 3.35
C PRO A 104 1.88 -19.02 3.46
N ASN A 105 2.78 -20.01 3.56
CA ASN A 105 4.23 -19.78 3.63
C ASN A 105 4.87 -19.46 2.28
N GLY A 106 4.16 -19.69 1.17
CA GLY A 106 4.74 -19.75 -0.18
C GLY A 106 5.12 -21.18 -0.59
N GLY A 107 5.25 -21.41 -1.90
CA GLY A 107 5.69 -22.70 -2.44
C GLY A 107 7.19 -22.92 -2.24
N SER A 108 7.60 -24.10 -1.74
CA SER A 108 9.01 -24.42 -1.44
C SER A 108 9.94 -24.20 -2.63
N ASP A 109 9.55 -24.68 -3.81
CA ASP A 109 10.37 -24.58 -5.02
C ASP A 109 10.50 -23.13 -5.50
N ALA A 110 9.43 -22.34 -5.33
CA ALA A 110 9.43 -20.94 -5.69
C ALA A 110 10.30 -20.11 -4.74
N ILE A 111 10.29 -20.43 -3.44
CA ILE A 111 11.18 -19.81 -2.44
C ILE A 111 12.64 -20.17 -2.75
N ALA A 112 12.93 -21.44 -3.03
CA ALA A 112 14.28 -21.89 -3.38
C ALA A 112 14.81 -21.21 -4.65
N HIS A 113 13.96 -21.08 -5.67
CA HIS A 113 14.31 -20.36 -6.90
C HIS A 113 14.54 -18.87 -6.65
N ALA A 114 13.69 -18.23 -5.84
CA ALA A 114 13.88 -16.82 -5.46
C ALA A 114 15.20 -16.61 -4.70
N ALA A 115 15.52 -17.48 -3.73
CA ALA A 115 16.78 -17.44 -2.99
C ALA A 115 17.99 -17.61 -3.92
N ALA A 116 17.94 -18.57 -4.86
CA ALA A 116 19.01 -18.79 -5.83
C ALA A 116 19.26 -17.57 -6.74
N LEU A 117 18.19 -16.90 -7.19
CA LEU A 117 18.31 -15.66 -7.98
C LEU A 117 18.97 -14.55 -7.17
N LEU A 118 18.54 -14.34 -5.93
CA LEU A 118 19.10 -13.30 -5.04
C LEU A 118 20.54 -13.60 -4.64
N ASP A 119 20.90 -14.87 -4.44
CA ASP A 119 22.27 -15.29 -4.15
C ASP A 119 23.24 -14.94 -5.28
N SER A 120 22.79 -15.09 -6.53
CA SER A 120 23.58 -14.78 -7.72
C SER A 120 23.57 -13.31 -8.13
N ALA A 121 22.77 -12.47 -7.47
CA ALA A 121 22.56 -11.09 -7.85
C ALA A 121 23.78 -10.20 -7.53
N THR A 122 24.15 -9.36 -8.48
CA THR A 122 25.18 -8.32 -8.33
C THR A 122 24.57 -6.99 -7.88
N PHE A 123 23.30 -6.72 -8.18
CA PHE A 123 22.60 -5.53 -7.70
C PHE A 123 21.14 -5.86 -7.35
N PRO A 124 20.88 -6.66 -6.30
CA PRO A 124 19.53 -6.95 -5.87
C PRO A 124 18.88 -5.70 -5.28
N VAL A 125 17.60 -5.46 -5.58
CA VAL A 125 16.79 -4.38 -4.98
C VAL A 125 15.52 -4.97 -4.40
N ILE A 126 15.12 -4.52 -3.21
CA ILE A 126 13.86 -4.92 -2.57
C ILE A 126 12.84 -3.80 -2.79
N LEU A 127 11.63 -4.15 -3.23
CA LEU A 127 10.49 -3.26 -3.34
C LEU A 127 9.38 -3.73 -2.39
N ASN A 128 9.23 -3.08 -1.25
CA ASN A 128 8.17 -3.38 -0.29
C ASN A 128 6.86 -2.67 -0.68
N GLY A 129 5.75 -3.38 -0.58
CA GLY A 129 4.40 -2.82 -0.62
C GLY A 129 3.67 -2.94 0.71
N ALA A 130 2.37 -2.61 0.69
CA ALA A 130 1.48 -2.72 1.85
C ALA A 130 1.44 -4.12 2.46
N GLY A 131 1.64 -5.18 1.66
CA GLY A 131 1.65 -6.57 2.15
C GLY A 131 2.72 -6.82 3.20
N VAL A 132 3.84 -6.09 3.18
CA VAL A 132 4.86 -6.17 4.24
C VAL A 132 4.33 -5.62 5.56
N ILE A 133 3.58 -4.52 5.52
CA ILE A 133 2.95 -3.92 6.71
C ILE A 133 1.84 -4.85 7.24
N LEU A 134 0.99 -5.36 6.35
CA LEU A 134 -0.13 -6.25 6.70
C LEU A 134 0.31 -7.62 7.23
N ALA A 135 1.54 -8.04 6.89
CA ALA A 135 2.20 -9.25 7.38
C ALA A 135 3.06 -9.04 8.63
N ASP A 136 3.16 -7.80 9.14
CA ASP A 136 4.11 -7.44 10.20
C ASP A 136 5.55 -7.90 9.84
N GLY A 137 5.90 -7.75 8.56
CA GLY A 137 7.10 -8.29 7.92
C GLY A 137 8.26 -7.32 7.75
N ILE A 138 8.17 -6.11 8.32
CA ILE A 138 9.22 -5.07 8.19
C ILE A 138 10.58 -5.61 8.67
N GLU A 139 10.63 -6.27 9.83
CA GLU A 139 11.88 -6.84 10.35
C GLU A 139 12.42 -7.99 9.49
N ALA A 140 11.55 -8.79 8.87
CA ALA A 140 11.98 -9.84 7.95
C ALA A 140 12.60 -9.25 6.67
N SER A 141 11.95 -8.23 6.10
CA SER A 141 12.47 -7.47 4.95
C SER A 141 13.81 -6.79 5.28
N LYS A 142 13.94 -6.23 6.48
CA LYS A 142 15.19 -5.62 6.97
C LYS A 142 16.33 -6.62 7.04
N LYS A 143 16.12 -7.81 7.61
CA LYS A 143 17.13 -8.87 7.66
C LYS A 143 17.59 -9.32 6.26
N LEU A 144 16.66 -9.42 5.30
CA LEU A 144 17.00 -9.68 3.91
C LEU A 144 17.86 -8.56 3.30
N ALA A 145 17.43 -7.31 3.48
CA ALA A 145 18.16 -6.15 2.98
C ALA A 145 19.59 -6.10 3.55
N GLU A 146 19.75 -6.32 4.85
CA GLU A 146 21.04 -6.34 5.55
C GLU A 146 21.94 -7.50 5.08
N ARG A 147 21.38 -8.71 4.90
CA ARG A 147 22.15 -9.85 4.36
C ARG A 147 22.75 -9.52 3.00
N LEU A 148 21.93 -8.94 2.13
CA LEU A 148 22.28 -8.67 0.74
C LEU A 148 23.01 -7.32 0.55
N ASP A 149 23.04 -6.44 1.56
CA ASP A 149 23.33 -5.00 1.38
C ASP A 149 22.52 -4.43 0.18
N ALA A 150 21.23 -4.77 0.10
CA ALA A 150 20.33 -4.39 -0.98
C ALA A 150 19.57 -3.11 -0.62
N PRO A 151 19.45 -2.11 -1.52
CA PRO A 151 18.58 -0.97 -1.26
C PRO A 151 17.12 -1.40 -1.22
N VAL A 152 16.35 -0.73 -0.37
CA VAL A 152 14.92 -0.97 -0.19
C VAL A 152 14.13 0.23 -0.68
N CYS A 153 13.44 0.05 -1.78
CA CYS A 153 12.42 0.95 -2.28
C CYS A 153 11.06 0.57 -1.67
N VAL A 154 10.15 1.54 -1.59
CA VAL A 154 8.76 1.29 -1.17
C VAL A 154 7.78 1.76 -2.24
N GLY A 155 6.59 1.16 -2.27
CA GLY A 155 5.54 1.56 -3.21
C GLY A 155 5.10 3.01 -3.02
N TYR A 156 4.53 3.60 -4.08
CA TYR A 156 3.88 4.90 -4.04
C TYR A 156 2.85 4.93 -2.91
N GLN A 157 2.99 5.92 -2.01
CA GLN A 157 2.15 6.07 -0.82
C GLN A 157 2.20 4.91 0.20
N HIS A 158 3.30 4.15 0.23
CA HIS A 158 3.62 3.16 1.25
C HIS A 158 4.96 3.45 1.92
N ASN A 159 5.22 4.73 2.19
CA ASN A 159 6.45 5.24 2.77
C ASN A 159 6.82 4.59 4.12
N ASP A 160 5.84 4.00 4.80
CA ASP A 160 5.95 3.31 6.08
C ASP A 160 6.20 1.79 5.94
N ALA A 161 6.44 1.28 4.73
CA ALA A 161 6.74 -0.13 4.49
C ALA A 161 8.22 -0.51 4.76
N PHE A 162 9.04 0.42 5.24
CA PHE A 162 10.41 0.20 5.68
C PHE A 162 10.92 1.35 6.56
N PRO A 163 11.82 1.13 7.54
CA PRO A 163 12.25 2.20 8.45
C PRO A 163 13.03 3.29 7.71
N GLY A 164 12.54 4.53 7.82
CA GLY A 164 13.02 5.71 7.11
C GLY A 164 14.48 6.06 7.42
N SER A 165 14.89 5.89 8.68
CA SER A 165 16.27 6.11 9.13
C SER A 165 17.26 5.06 8.63
N HIS A 166 16.79 3.92 8.09
CA HIS A 166 17.65 2.81 7.76
C HIS A 166 18.65 3.16 6.64
N PRO A 167 19.95 2.80 6.75
CA PRO A 167 20.96 3.11 5.73
C PRO A 167 20.61 2.59 4.34
N LEU A 168 19.88 1.47 4.23
CA LEU A 168 19.44 0.88 2.98
C LEU A 168 18.09 1.41 2.46
N PHE A 169 17.36 2.25 3.20
CA PHE A 169 16.10 2.82 2.72
C PHE A 169 16.35 3.80 1.58
N ALA A 170 15.85 3.51 0.38
CA ALA A 170 16.01 4.34 -0.81
C ALA A 170 14.86 5.34 -0.98
N GLY A 171 13.72 5.13 -0.32
CA GLY A 171 12.54 5.97 -0.41
C GLY A 171 11.43 5.40 -1.32
N PRO A 172 10.31 6.12 -1.44
CA PRO A 172 9.15 5.69 -2.22
C PRO A 172 9.38 5.85 -3.71
N LEU A 173 8.90 4.90 -4.51
CA LEU A 173 8.81 5.03 -5.95
C LEU A 173 7.58 5.85 -6.37
N GLY A 174 7.55 6.19 -7.66
CA GLY A 174 6.41 6.81 -8.31
C GLY A 174 6.39 8.32 -8.29
N TYR A 175 5.21 8.87 -8.61
CA TYR A 175 5.05 10.31 -8.84
C TYR A 175 5.50 11.12 -7.62
N ASN A 176 6.40 12.09 -7.84
CA ASN A 176 7.04 12.87 -6.77
C ASN A 176 7.65 12.01 -5.64
N GLY A 177 8.13 10.80 -5.95
CA GLY A 177 8.84 9.93 -5.02
C GLY A 177 10.33 10.27 -4.90
N SER A 178 11.11 9.30 -4.44
CA SER A 178 12.55 9.40 -4.33
C SER A 178 13.24 9.16 -5.67
N LYS A 179 13.94 10.18 -6.16
CA LYS A 179 14.82 10.03 -7.33
C LYS A 179 15.93 9.00 -7.07
N ALA A 180 16.43 8.91 -5.83
CA ALA A 180 17.39 7.89 -5.43
C ALA A 180 16.82 6.46 -5.60
N ALA A 181 15.57 6.22 -5.20
CA ALA A 181 14.93 4.93 -5.39
C ALA A 181 14.80 4.55 -6.87
N MET A 182 14.44 5.52 -7.71
CA MET A 182 14.35 5.33 -9.17
C MET A 182 15.72 5.01 -9.79
N GLU A 183 16.78 5.74 -9.42
CA GLU A 183 18.14 5.48 -9.91
C GLU A 183 18.72 4.15 -9.42
N LEU A 184 18.35 3.70 -8.22
CA LEU A 184 18.83 2.43 -7.68
C LEU A 184 18.10 1.24 -8.29
N ILE A 185 16.76 1.30 -8.42
CA ILE A 185 16.01 0.19 -9.01
C ILE A 185 16.29 0.01 -10.51
N SER A 186 16.67 1.07 -11.23
CA SER A 186 17.04 0.97 -12.65
C SER A 186 18.33 0.20 -12.89
N LYS A 187 19.19 0.09 -11.88
CA LYS A 187 20.45 -0.69 -11.89
C LYS A 187 20.24 -2.15 -11.49
N ALA A 188 19.04 -2.52 -11.06
CA ALA A 188 18.78 -3.84 -10.53
C ALA A 188 18.95 -4.93 -11.59
N ASP A 189 19.58 -6.04 -11.23
CA ASP A 189 19.55 -7.29 -11.98
C ASP A 189 18.53 -8.28 -11.42
N VAL A 190 18.16 -8.14 -10.14
CA VAL A 190 17.05 -8.84 -9.50
C VAL A 190 16.23 -7.86 -8.66
N VAL A 191 14.90 -7.89 -8.80
CA VAL A 191 13.99 -7.11 -7.94
C VAL A 191 13.09 -8.06 -7.15
N LEU A 192 13.22 -8.04 -5.82
CA LEU A 192 12.30 -8.71 -4.92
C LEU A 192 11.13 -7.78 -4.58
N CYS A 193 9.99 -8.02 -5.21
CA CYS A 193 8.76 -7.28 -5.03
C CYS A 193 7.94 -7.96 -3.92
N LEU A 194 8.08 -7.48 -2.69
CA LEU A 194 7.54 -8.11 -1.50
C LEU A 194 6.21 -7.48 -1.08
N GLY A 195 5.14 -8.27 -1.07
CA GLY A 195 3.81 -7.81 -0.65
C GLY A 195 3.28 -6.65 -1.50
N THR A 196 3.54 -6.69 -2.82
CA THR A 196 3.17 -5.64 -3.75
C THR A 196 2.63 -6.20 -5.06
N ARG A 197 1.53 -5.59 -5.53
CA ARG A 197 0.94 -5.86 -6.84
C ARG A 197 1.58 -5.08 -7.98
N LEU A 198 2.73 -4.44 -7.74
CA LEU A 198 3.46 -3.63 -8.73
C LEU A 198 2.59 -2.54 -9.35
N ASN A 199 1.96 -1.73 -8.49
CA ASN A 199 1.15 -0.58 -8.88
C ASN A 199 1.79 0.20 -10.05
N PRO A 200 1.03 0.51 -11.13
CA PRO A 200 1.50 1.36 -12.24
C PRO A 200 2.19 2.64 -11.78
N PHE A 201 1.65 3.37 -10.80
CA PHE A 201 2.28 4.60 -10.30
C PHE A 201 3.67 4.38 -9.72
N SER A 202 4.02 3.19 -9.24
CA SER A 202 5.37 2.86 -8.75
C SER A 202 6.32 2.35 -9.84
N THR A 203 5.84 2.23 -11.08
CA THR A 203 6.63 1.66 -12.19
C THR A 203 6.62 2.50 -13.47
N LEU A 204 5.85 3.59 -13.49
CA LEU A 204 5.83 4.58 -14.56
C LEU A 204 7.02 5.55 -14.41
N PRO A 205 7.55 6.10 -15.53
CA PRO A 205 8.66 7.04 -15.50
C PRO A 205 8.43 8.24 -14.57
N GLY A 206 9.51 8.74 -13.99
CA GLY A 206 9.49 9.87 -13.04
C GLY A 206 10.79 10.66 -13.11
N TYR A 207 10.74 11.99 -12.92
CA TYR A 207 11.89 12.88 -13.05
C TYR A 207 12.65 12.74 -14.38
N GLY A 208 11.95 12.39 -15.47
CA GLY A 208 12.56 12.13 -16.78
C GLY A 208 13.31 10.80 -16.89
N ILE A 209 13.17 9.90 -15.90
CA ILE A 209 13.85 8.60 -15.85
C ILE A 209 12.84 7.49 -16.16
N ASP A 210 13.10 6.70 -17.21
CA ASP A 210 12.47 5.39 -17.44
C ASP A 210 13.18 4.36 -16.55
N TYR A 211 12.81 4.32 -15.26
CA TYR A 211 13.60 3.65 -14.23
C TYR A 211 13.25 2.17 -14.00
N TRP A 212 12.15 1.66 -14.56
CA TRP A 212 11.82 0.27 -14.35
C TRP A 212 12.83 -0.62 -15.09
N PRO A 213 13.55 -1.54 -14.40
CA PRO A 213 14.62 -2.29 -15.02
C PRO A 213 14.07 -3.25 -16.09
N LYS A 214 14.72 -3.24 -17.27
CA LYS A 214 14.25 -3.99 -18.46
C LYS A 214 14.70 -5.45 -18.46
N ASP A 215 15.91 -5.70 -17.95
CA ASP A 215 16.56 -7.02 -17.99
C ASP A 215 16.55 -7.74 -16.63
N ALA A 216 16.05 -7.09 -15.57
CA ALA A 216 16.03 -7.66 -14.23
C ALA A 216 15.11 -8.89 -14.13
N LYS A 217 15.52 -9.85 -13.31
CA LYS A 217 14.64 -10.93 -12.85
C LYS A 217 13.71 -10.40 -11.76
N ILE A 218 12.41 -10.46 -12.02
CA ILE A 218 11.40 -9.98 -11.08
C ILE A 218 10.86 -11.16 -10.27
N ILE A 219 11.05 -11.11 -8.95
CA ILE A 219 10.41 -12.02 -7.99
C ILE A 219 9.23 -11.27 -7.39
N GLN A 220 8.01 -11.77 -7.53
CA GLN A 220 6.81 -11.13 -6.98
C GLN A 220 6.14 -12.01 -5.94
N VAL A 221 5.93 -11.44 -4.75
CA VAL A 221 5.25 -12.06 -3.62
C VAL A 221 3.94 -11.32 -3.34
N ASP A 222 2.84 -12.03 -3.42
CA ASP A 222 1.51 -11.52 -3.07
C ASP A 222 0.65 -12.65 -2.51
N ILE A 223 -0.28 -12.36 -1.60
CA ILE A 223 -1.21 -13.37 -1.09
C ILE A 223 -2.34 -13.64 -2.09
N ASN A 224 -2.64 -12.67 -2.95
CA ASN A 224 -3.63 -12.79 -4.01
C ASN A 224 -2.97 -13.15 -5.34
N ALA A 225 -3.24 -14.37 -5.81
CA ALA A 225 -2.71 -14.90 -7.06
C ALA A 225 -3.05 -14.04 -8.29
N ASP A 226 -4.22 -13.39 -8.32
CA ASP A 226 -4.68 -12.55 -9.43
C ASP A 226 -3.85 -11.27 -9.60
N ARG A 227 -2.96 -10.98 -8.65
CA ARG A 227 -2.08 -9.80 -8.67
C ARG A 227 -0.69 -10.12 -9.18
N ILE A 228 -0.31 -11.40 -9.25
CA ILE A 228 1.01 -11.83 -9.69
C ILE A 228 1.07 -11.77 -11.22
N GLY A 229 2.05 -11.05 -11.77
CA GLY A 229 2.24 -10.92 -13.21
C GLY A 229 1.26 -9.98 -13.92
N LEU A 230 0.36 -9.32 -13.18
CA LEU A 230 -0.66 -8.45 -13.76
C LEU A 230 -0.07 -7.21 -14.44
N THR A 231 0.93 -6.57 -13.83
CA THR A 231 1.47 -5.28 -14.32
C THR A 231 2.83 -5.41 -15.00
N LYS A 232 3.64 -6.40 -14.60
CA LYS A 232 5.00 -6.62 -15.14
C LYS A 232 5.24 -8.11 -15.33
N LYS A 233 6.12 -8.44 -16.27
CA LYS A 233 6.57 -9.83 -16.48
C LYS A 233 7.35 -10.28 -15.24
N VAL A 234 6.91 -11.39 -14.65
CA VAL A 234 7.54 -12.01 -13.48
C VAL A 234 8.41 -13.19 -13.88
N SER A 235 9.53 -13.37 -13.20
CA SER A 235 10.39 -14.55 -13.32
C SER A 235 10.01 -15.62 -12.30
N VAL A 236 9.65 -15.20 -11.09
CA VAL A 236 9.16 -16.09 -10.01
C VAL A 236 7.96 -15.42 -9.35
N GLY A 237 6.83 -16.12 -9.31
CA GLY A 237 5.64 -15.72 -8.55
C GLY A 237 5.51 -16.58 -7.29
N ILE A 238 5.26 -15.96 -6.14
CA ILE A 238 5.09 -16.66 -4.87
C ILE A 238 3.76 -16.22 -4.24
N ILE A 239 2.83 -17.16 -4.13
CA ILE A 239 1.57 -16.95 -3.41
C ILE A 239 1.83 -17.19 -1.92
N GLY A 240 1.95 -16.13 -1.13
CA GLY A 240 2.40 -16.25 0.25
C GLY A 240 2.26 -14.98 1.07
N ASP A 241 2.24 -15.14 2.39
CA ASP A 241 2.40 -14.02 3.31
C ASP A 241 3.83 -13.44 3.18
N ALA A 242 3.90 -12.10 3.05
CA ALA A 242 5.15 -11.40 2.77
C ALA A 242 6.24 -11.65 3.84
N LYS A 243 5.86 -11.77 5.12
CA LYS A 243 6.82 -12.04 6.19
C LYS A 243 7.35 -13.46 6.07
N LYS A 244 6.45 -14.45 5.99
CA LYS A 244 6.82 -15.87 5.92
C LYS A 244 7.68 -16.18 4.70
N VAL A 245 7.37 -15.58 3.54
CA VAL A 245 8.17 -15.73 2.32
C VAL A 245 9.54 -15.06 2.49
N ALA A 246 9.60 -13.87 3.09
CA ALA A 246 10.88 -13.20 3.34
C ALA A 246 11.79 -14.03 4.28
N GLU A 247 11.23 -14.59 5.34
CA GLU A 247 11.93 -15.50 6.27
C GLU A 247 12.41 -16.76 5.55
N GLY A 248 11.53 -17.40 4.76
CA GLY A 248 11.88 -18.61 4.00
C GLY A 248 12.96 -18.38 2.94
N ILE A 249 12.97 -17.21 2.28
CA ILE A 249 14.06 -16.82 1.38
C ILE A 249 15.35 -16.64 2.19
N PHE A 250 15.30 -15.88 3.29
CA PHE A 250 16.47 -15.58 4.12
C PHE A 250 17.17 -16.85 4.64
N GLU A 251 16.39 -17.85 5.05
CA GLU A 251 16.90 -19.14 5.52
C GLU A 251 17.65 -19.94 4.44
N GLN A 252 17.33 -19.71 3.18
CA GLN A 252 17.94 -20.42 2.04
C GLN A 252 19.07 -19.64 1.36
N LEU A 253 19.27 -18.37 1.71
CA LEU A 253 20.40 -17.59 1.21
C LEU A 253 21.73 -18.16 1.72
N SER A 254 22.70 -18.33 0.83
CA SER A 254 24.05 -18.74 1.20
C SER A 254 24.73 -17.70 2.10
N ARG A 255 25.84 -18.09 2.75
CA ARG A 255 26.64 -17.17 3.57
C ARG A 255 27.30 -16.06 2.74
N SER A 256 27.57 -16.33 1.47
CA SER A 256 28.15 -15.37 0.51
C SER A 256 27.11 -14.55 -0.25
N ALA A 257 25.82 -14.72 0.05
CA ALA A 257 24.75 -13.98 -0.59
C ALA A 257 25.00 -12.46 -0.48
N GLY A 258 24.99 -11.78 -1.63
CA GLY A 258 25.27 -10.36 -1.71
C GLY A 258 26.76 -9.97 -1.68
N ASP A 259 27.72 -10.90 -1.66
CA ASP A 259 29.15 -10.53 -1.70
C ASP A 259 29.56 -9.91 -3.04
N ALA A 260 28.96 -10.37 -4.14
CA ALA A 260 29.18 -9.82 -5.46
C ALA A 260 28.81 -8.33 -5.49
N GLY A 261 29.79 -7.47 -5.81
CA GLY A 261 29.61 -6.03 -5.93
C GLY A 261 29.28 -5.30 -4.62
N ARG A 262 29.37 -5.95 -3.44
CA ARG A 262 28.89 -5.39 -2.15
C ARG A 262 29.41 -3.98 -1.85
N SER A 263 30.72 -3.78 -1.94
CA SER A 263 31.35 -2.48 -1.64
C SER A 263 30.90 -1.37 -2.59
N GLU A 264 30.85 -1.66 -3.88
CA GLU A 264 30.41 -0.72 -4.91
C GLU A 264 28.91 -0.41 -4.78
N ARG A 265 28.10 -1.43 -4.48
CA ARG A 265 26.66 -1.29 -4.23
C ARG A 265 26.42 -0.38 -3.02
N LYS A 266 27.09 -0.60 -1.90
CA LYS A 266 26.98 0.26 -0.70
C LYS A 266 27.39 1.71 -1.00
N ALA A 267 28.49 1.90 -1.72
CA ALA A 267 28.94 3.23 -2.13
C ALA A 267 27.90 3.93 -3.02
N THR A 268 27.34 3.20 -3.99
CA THR A 268 26.29 3.69 -4.89
C THR A 268 25.04 4.10 -4.10
N ILE A 269 24.57 3.26 -3.17
CA ILE A 269 23.41 3.55 -2.32
C ILE A 269 23.65 4.83 -1.51
N ALA A 270 24.80 4.94 -0.83
CA ALA A 270 25.12 6.11 -0.03
C ALA A 270 25.21 7.39 -0.86
N GLN A 271 25.90 7.34 -2.00
CA GLN A 271 26.08 8.48 -2.90
C GLN A 271 24.75 8.95 -3.48
N THR A 272 23.95 8.04 -4.05
CA THR A 272 22.67 8.35 -4.70
C THR A 272 21.66 8.89 -3.67
N LYS A 273 21.60 8.32 -2.46
CA LYS A 273 20.76 8.84 -1.38
C LYS A 273 21.20 10.23 -0.92
N SER A 274 22.50 10.45 -0.73
CA SER A 274 23.03 11.75 -0.30
C SER A 274 22.75 12.83 -1.35
N ALA A 275 22.95 12.53 -2.63
CA ALA A 275 22.65 13.43 -3.73
C ALA A 275 21.16 13.81 -3.77
N TRP A 276 20.28 12.82 -3.61
CA TRP A 276 18.84 13.09 -3.56
C TRP A 276 18.43 13.91 -2.33
N ALA A 277 18.96 13.60 -1.15
CA ALA A 277 18.66 14.36 0.07
C ALA A 277 19.07 15.83 -0.07
N GLN A 278 20.24 16.10 -0.65
CA GLN A 278 20.69 17.46 -0.94
C GLN A 278 19.77 18.15 -1.95
N GLN A 279 19.45 17.49 -3.06
CA GLN A 279 18.54 18.03 -4.08
C GLN A 279 17.17 18.36 -3.46
N LEU A 280 16.55 17.41 -2.76
CA LEU A 280 15.22 17.56 -2.15
C LEU A 280 15.21 18.69 -1.12
N SER A 281 16.30 18.86 -0.36
CA SER A 281 16.44 19.94 0.63
C SER A 281 16.53 21.33 -0.01
N SER A 282 17.01 21.43 -1.26
CA SER A 282 17.08 22.69 -2.03
C SER A 282 15.85 22.96 -2.90
N MET A 283 14.94 22.00 -3.05
CA MET A 283 13.75 22.16 -3.89
C MET A 283 12.68 22.96 -3.15
N ASP A 284 12.66 24.27 -3.40
CA ASP A 284 11.62 25.15 -2.86
C ASP A 284 10.40 25.24 -3.76
N HIS A 285 10.55 25.09 -5.08
CA HIS A 285 9.44 25.30 -6.02
C HIS A 285 9.37 24.20 -7.09
N GLU A 286 8.20 24.02 -7.68
CA GLU A 286 8.07 23.29 -8.94
C GLU A 286 8.51 24.17 -10.11
N GLU A 287 9.12 23.53 -11.10
CA GLU A 287 9.41 24.12 -12.40
C GLU A 287 8.16 24.04 -13.30
N ASP A 288 8.04 25.00 -14.21
CA ASP A 288 7.01 24.96 -15.25
C ASP A 288 7.43 24.02 -16.38
N ASP A 289 6.47 23.28 -16.92
CA ASP A 289 6.69 22.50 -18.14
C ASP A 289 6.99 23.44 -19.32
N PRO A 290 7.77 23.01 -20.33
CA PRO A 290 8.07 23.81 -21.51
C PRO A 290 6.80 24.40 -22.15
N GLY A 291 6.75 25.73 -22.26
CA GLY A 291 5.60 26.46 -22.81
C GLY A 291 4.53 26.87 -21.80
N THR A 292 4.72 26.56 -20.51
CA THR A 292 3.83 26.98 -19.42
C THR A 292 4.51 28.01 -18.50
N THR A 293 3.71 28.73 -17.71
CA THR A 293 4.15 29.76 -16.74
C THR A 293 3.29 29.75 -15.47
N TRP A 294 2.71 28.60 -15.13
CA TRP A 294 1.67 28.52 -14.11
C TRP A 294 2.28 28.71 -12.72
N ASN A 295 3.38 28.02 -12.45
CA ASN A 295 4.14 28.13 -11.20
C ASN A 295 4.78 29.51 -11.09
N GLN A 296 5.38 30.02 -12.18
CA GLN A 296 5.95 31.37 -12.21
C GLN A 296 4.90 32.45 -11.89
N ARG A 297 3.72 32.41 -12.55
CA ARG A 297 2.65 33.39 -12.31
C ARG A 297 2.09 33.30 -10.89
N ALA A 298 1.91 32.08 -10.37
CA ALA A 298 1.44 31.88 -9.00
C ALA A 298 2.40 32.49 -7.96
N ARG A 299 3.72 32.27 -8.12
CA ARG A 299 4.75 32.88 -7.26
C ARG A 299 4.76 34.40 -7.37
N ALA A 300 4.72 34.94 -8.59
CA ALA A 300 4.74 36.38 -8.80
C ALA A 300 3.51 37.09 -8.21
N ALA A 301 2.34 36.44 -8.25
CA ALA A 301 1.11 36.99 -7.68
C ALA A 301 1.09 37.00 -6.14
N LYS A 302 1.83 36.09 -5.50
CA LYS A 302 1.88 35.89 -4.04
C LYS A 302 3.31 35.56 -3.57
N PRO A 303 4.26 36.52 -3.66
CA PRO A 303 5.68 36.25 -3.41
C PRO A 303 5.99 35.88 -1.95
N ASP A 304 5.18 36.33 -1.01
CA ASP A 304 5.36 36.06 0.42
C ASP A 304 4.71 34.74 0.88
N TRP A 305 4.06 34.00 -0.04
CA TRP A 305 3.42 32.73 0.31
C TRP A 305 4.42 31.58 0.31
N MET A 306 4.27 30.70 1.29
CA MET A 306 5.05 29.47 1.37
C MET A 306 4.67 28.54 0.21
N SER A 307 5.68 27.95 -0.45
CA SER A 307 5.42 26.93 -1.46
C SER A 307 4.93 25.61 -0.84
N PRO A 308 4.31 24.72 -1.63
CA PRO A 308 3.93 23.39 -1.14
C PRO A 308 5.13 22.59 -0.58
N ARG A 309 6.31 22.67 -1.21
CA ARG A 309 7.53 21.98 -0.76
C ARG A 309 8.09 22.55 0.53
N MET A 310 8.03 23.87 0.71
CA MET A 310 8.38 24.52 1.98
C MET A 310 7.41 24.10 3.09
N ALA A 311 6.10 24.05 2.80
CA ALA A 311 5.08 23.63 3.76
C ALA A 311 5.28 22.18 4.21
N TRP A 312 5.53 21.25 3.28
CA TRP A 312 5.84 19.86 3.63
C TRP A 312 7.05 19.74 4.55
N ARG A 313 8.16 20.43 4.25
CA ARG A 313 9.35 20.42 5.11
C ARG A 313 9.08 21.02 6.49
N ALA A 314 8.37 22.14 6.56
CA ALA A 314 8.05 22.81 7.82
C ALA A 314 7.09 21.98 8.69
N ILE A 315 6.11 21.31 8.08
CA ILE A 315 5.19 20.45 8.82
C ILE A 315 5.93 19.21 9.30
N GLN A 316 6.71 18.54 8.44
CA GLN A 316 7.51 17.37 8.83
C GLN A 316 8.46 17.67 9.99
N SER A 317 9.09 18.85 10.02
CA SER A 317 9.99 19.23 11.11
C SER A 317 9.27 19.51 12.44
N ALA A 318 7.98 19.84 12.39
CA ALA A 318 7.16 20.12 13.56
C ALA A 318 6.41 18.88 14.08
N LEU A 319 6.24 17.84 13.27
CA LEU A 319 5.49 16.64 13.63
C LEU A 319 6.28 15.73 14.59
N PRO A 320 5.62 15.13 15.60
CA PRO A 320 6.18 14.02 16.36
C PRO A 320 6.52 12.84 15.46
N LYS A 321 7.61 12.13 15.78
CA LYS A 321 8.08 10.98 14.99
C LYS A 321 7.07 9.84 14.91
N ASP A 322 6.23 9.69 15.93
CA ASP A 322 5.23 8.63 16.04
C ASP A 322 3.88 9.00 15.43
N ALA A 323 3.73 10.21 14.89
CA ALA A 323 2.48 10.70 14.33
C ALA A 323 1.97 9.83 13.17
N VAL A 324 0.66 9.64 13.10
CA VAL A 324 0.00 9.09 11.92
C VAL A 324 -0.30 10.23 10.96
N ILE A 325 0.13 10.07 9.72
CA ILE A 325 -0.10 11.05 8.67
C ILE A 325 -1.14 10.50 7.70
N SER A 326 -2.17 11.28 7.38
CA SER A 326 -2.96 11.05 6.18
C SER A 326 -2.63 12.06 5.10
N SER A 327 -2.54 11.59 3.86
CA SER A 327 -2.56 12.45 2.68
C SER A 327 -3.92 12.32 2.00
N ASP A 328 -4.48 13.42 1.52
CA ASP A 328 -5.53 13.40 0.50
C ASP A 328 -4.90 13.16 -0.89
N ILE A 329 -5.64 13.42 -1.95
CA ILE A 329 -5.13 13.40 -3.33
C ILE A 329 -5.09 14.81 -3.93
N GLY A 330 -4.26 15.01 -4.95
CA GLY A 330 -4.04 16.30 -5.61
C GLY A 330 -2.58 16.70 -5.61
N ASN A 331 -2.22 17.77 -6.32
CA ASN A 331 -0.82 18.08 -6.61
C ASN A 331 0.01 18.32 -5.33
N ASN A 332 -0.52 19.10 -4.38
CA ASN A 332 0.14 19.35 -3.10
C ASN A 332 0.35 18.07 -2.30
N CYS A 333 -0.64 17.18 -2.28
CA CYS A 333 -0.57 15.89 -1.61
C CYS A 333 0.44 14.95 -2.27
N ALA A 334 0.46 14.96 -3.60
CA ALA A 334 1.34 14.13 -4.41
C ALA A 334 2.82 14.56 -4.29
N ILE A 335 3.10 15.86 -4.22
CA ILE A 335 4.42 16.41 -3.85
C ILE A 335 4.88 15.85 -2.50
N GLY A 336 3.93 15.64 -1.59
CA GLY A 336 4.15 15.03 -0.28
C GLY A 336 4.81 13.65 -0.34
N ASN A 337 4.70 12.87 -1.42
CA ASN A 337 5.26 11.52 -1.47
C ASN A 337 6.77 11.47 -1.18
N ALA A 338 7.54 12.52 -1.50
CA ALA A 338 8.99 12.56 -1.28
C ALA A 338 9.42 12.83 0.18
N TYR A 339 8.54 13.33 1.05
CA TYR A 339 8.96 13.96 2.32
C TYR A 339 8.75 13.09 3.57
N PRO A 340 7.55 12.53 3.86
CA PRO A 340 7.33 11.70 5.02
C PRO A 340 8.19 10.43 4.94
N SER A 341 8.85 10.15 6.05
CA SER A 341 9.51 8.88 6.32
C SER A 341 9.10 8.43 7.71
N PHE A 342 9.03 7.13 7.92
CA PHE A 342 8.47 6.55 9.14
C PHE A 342 9.38 5.45 9.66
N GLU A 343 9.49 5.32 10.98
CA GLU A 343 10.26 4.22 11.58
C GLU A 343 9.43 2.93 11.66
N ASP A 344 8.11 3.08 11.82
CA ASP A 344 7.17 1.97 11.97
C ASP A 344 6.13 1.97 10.83
N GLY A 345 5.56 0.79 10.56
CA GLY A 345 4.41 0.65 9.67
C GLY A 345 3.10 1.17 10.27
N ARG A 346 2.06 1.29 9.43
CA ARG A 346 0.72 1.79 9.81
C ARG A 346 0.76 3.25 10.27
N LYS A 347 1.70 4.03 9.74
CA LYS A 347 1.86 5.46 10.03
C LYS A 347 1.43 6.34 8.86
N TYR A 348 1.26 5.78 7.67
CA TYR A 348 0.82 6.53 6.51
C TYR A 348 -0.52 6.03 5.95
N LEU A 349 -1.52 6.91 5.98
CA LEU A 349 -2.85 6.67 5.47
C LEU A 349 -3.01 7.44 4.16
N ALA A 350 -3.21 6.73 3.06
CA ALA A 350 -3.27 7.35 1.76
C ALA A 350 -4.42 6.78 0.92
N PRO A 351 -4.99 7.60 0.02
CA PRO A 351 -6.06 7.18 -0.88
C PRO A 351 -5.57 6.14 -1.89
N GLY A 352 -4.25 5.99 -2.06
CA GLY A 352 -3.64 5.00 -2.92
C GLY A 352 -4.11 5.15 -4.35
N LEU A 353 -4.45 4.03 -4.98
CA LEU A 353 -4.68 3.98 -6.42
C LEU A 353 -6.07 4.44 -6.87
N PHE A 354 -7.10 4.26 -6.04
CA PHE A 354 -8.42 4.78 -6.38
C PHE A 354 -8.46 6.30 -6.28
N GLY A 355 -7.63 6.88 -5.41
CA GLY A 355 -7.33 8.30 -5.41
C GLY A 355 -8.54 9.23 -5.24
N PRO A 356 -9.53 8.97 -4.35
CA PRO A 356 -10.65 9.90 -4.21
C PRO A 356 -10.22 11.18 -3.47
N CYS A 357 -10.66 12.33 -3.96
CA CYS A 357 -10.61 13.57 -3.19
C CYS A 357 -11.51 13.45 -1.95
N GLY A 358 -11.05 13.98 -0.83
CA GLY A 358 -11.77 13.96 0.44
C GLY A 358 -11.49 12.73 1.30
N TYR A 359 -10.44 11.95 0.99
CA TYR A 359 -9.99 10.84 1.82
C TYR A 359 -9.37 11.33 3.14
N GLY A 360 -8.67 12.47 3.13
CA GLY A 360 -7.78 12.88 4.21
C GLY A 360 -8.48 13.15 5.54
N LEU A 361 -9.66 13.76 5.53
CA LEU A 361 -10.41 14.03 6.77
C LEU A 361 -11.01 12.76 7.42
N PRO A 362 -11.80 11.92 6.71
CA PRO A 362 -12.38 10.73 7.34
C PRO A 362 -11.32 9.73 7.79
N SER A 363 -10.18 9.62 7.10
CA SER A 363 -9.08 8.73 7.50
C SER A 363 -8.46 9.16 8.83
N ILE A 364 -8.22 10.47 9.06
CA ILE A 364 -7.65 10.94 10.34
C ILE A 364 -8.65 10.78 11.49
N VAL A 365 -9.95 10.92 11.23
CA VAL A 365 -10.99 10.63 12.24
C VAL A 365 -10.94 9.16 12.62
N GLY A 366 -10.92 8.25 11.64
CA GLY A 366 -10.80 6.81 11.88
C GLY A 366 -9.52 6.44 12.63
N ALA A 367 -8.39 7.03 12.24
CA ALA A 367 -7.11 6.83 12.91
C ALA A 367 -7.13 7.32 14.36
N LYS A 368 -7.76 8.47 14.63
CA LYS A 368 -7.84 9.00 15.99
C LYS A 368 -8.77 8.18 16.89
N ILE A 369 -9.80 7.56 16.31
CA ILE A 369 -10.64 6.59 17.03
C ILE A 369 -9.85 5.33 17.36
N GLY A 370 -9.05 4.81 16.41
CA GLY A 370 -8.25 3.60 16.62
C GLY A 370 -7.01 3.80 17.50
N CYS A 371 -6.45 5.01 17.49
CA CYS A 371 -5.22 5.40 18.18
C CYS A 371 -5.43 6.72 18.94
N PRO A 372 -6.20 6.72 20.05
CA PRO A 372 -6.63 7.95 20.74
C PRO A 372 -5.47 8.77 21.30
N ASP A 373 -4.33 8.15 21.62
CA ASP A 373 -3.18 8.82 22.23
C ASP A 373 -2.10 9.23 21.22
N VAL A 374 -2.23 8.81 19.95
CA VAL A 374 -1.24 9.13 18.91
C VAL A 374 -1.64 10.43 18.20
N PRO A 375 -0.70 11.35 17.94
CA PRO A 375 -0.95 12.51 17.08
C PRO A 375 -1.35 12.07 15.67
N VAL A 376 -2.40 12.67 15.10
CA VAL A 376 -2.88 12.36 13.75
C VAL A 376 -3.01 13.66 12.97
N VAL A 377 -2.38 13.73 11.79
CA VAL A 377 -2.38 14.93 10.94
C VAL A 377 -2.76 14.57 9.51
N GLY A 378 -3.73 15.30 8.97
CA GLY A 378 -4.22 15.14 7.59
C GLY A 378 -3.75 16.29 6.72
N PHE A 379 -3.24 15.97 5.53
CA PHE A 379 -2.87 16.93 4.51
C PHE A 379 -3.94 16.90 3.41
N SER A 380 -4.63 18.02 3.23
CA SER A 380 -5.62 18.20 2.17
C SER A 380 -5.30 19.46 1.36
N GLY A 381 -5.54 19.40 0.05
CA GLY A 381 -5.22 20.45 -0.91
C GLY A 381 -6.38 21.33 -1.30
#